data_AF-A0A7W1FIY7-F1
#
_entry.id   AF-A0A7W1FIY7-F1
#
_cell.length_a   1.000
_cell.length_b   1.000
_cell.length_c   1.000
_cell.angle_alpha   90.00
_cell.angle_beta   90.00
_cell.angle_gamma   90.00
#
_symmetry.space_group_name_H-M   'P 1'
#
loop_
_entity.id
_entity.type
_entity.pdbx_description
1 polymer ?
#
loop_
_entity_poly.entity_id
_entity_poly.type
_entity_poly.pdbx_seq_one_letter_code
_entity_poly.pdbx_strand_id
1 'polypeptide(L)'
;MPFSSSPVVLLLTLGALVLLGGCGAERNVSATSIDDLSRRLSTFHRQPTQDEFRVILNSFNRFDSNPEMRANASLMASFVVFATGKYGLSIDDAPDSLPLSRFRTADHMKFTAWLDDGSASPAKNDVLWMAFFCTGEEHYLDRLMAVAFVDASRTEGKSTVIDLAGSSAQWSYKSNAAQWPEVLRHAERLAAGGNTFAAECVAYAREHPEKRP
;
A
#
# COMPACT_ATOMS: atom_id res chain seq x y z
N MET A 1 5.80 -21.03 8.75
CA MET A 1 4.39 -21.37 8.97
C MET A 1 3.65 -21.05 7.68
N PRO A 2 2.79 -21.94 7.15
CA PRO A 2 1.99 -21.61 5.98
C PRO A 2 0.88 -20.66 6.43
N PHE A 3 0.72 -19.52 5.75
CA PHE A 3 -0.43 -18.66 5.94
C PHE A 3 -1.68 -19.46 5.52
N SER A 4 -2.59 -19.69 6.47
CA SER A 4 -3.83 -20.42 6.25
C SER A 4 -4.74 -19.65 5.30
N SER A 5 -4.99 -20.24 4.13
CA SER A 5 -5.87 -19.72 3.09
C SER A 5 -7.34 -19.89 3.50
N SER A 6 -7.90 -18.88 4.18
CA SER A 6 -9.36 -18.71 4.23
C SER A 6 -9.82 -17.89 3.01
N PRO A 7 -10.82 -18.33 2.24
CA PRO A 7 -11.33 -17.61 1.09
C PRO A 7 -12.33 -16.57 1.57
N VAL A 8 -11.84 -15.43 2.03
CA VAL A 8 -12.66 -14.22 2.14
C VAL A 8 -11.97 -13.17 1.29
N VAL A 9 -12.58 -12.91 0.14
CA VAL A 9 -12.21 -11.89 -0.82
C VAL A 9 -12.40 -10.52 -0.16
N LEU A 10 -11.38 -10.06 0.55
CA LEU A 10 -11.27 -8.70 1.10
C LEU A 10 -10.46 -7.87 0.09
N LEU A 11 -11.14 -7.58 -1.00
CA LEU A 11 -10.73 -6.69 -2.08
C LEU A 11 -11.02 -5.26 -1.63
N LEU A 12 -10.09 -4.33 -1.90
CA LEU A 12 -10.23 -2.88 -1.73
C LEU A 12 -10.10 -2.38 -0.29
N THR A 13 -8.92 -2.37 0.34
CA THR A 13 -8.73 -1.54 1.55
C THR A 13 -7.80 -0.36 1.36
N LEU A 14 -6.71 -0.40 0.60
CA LEU A 14 -6.02 0.86 0.27
C LEU A 14 -6.75 1.65 -0.82
N GLY A 15 -7.35 0.96 -1.79
CA GLY A 15 -8.22 1.57 -2.80
C GLY A 15 -9.54 2.13 -2.24
N ALA A 16 -10.18 1.45 -1.29
CA ALA A 16 -11.41 1.94 -0.67
C ALA A 16 -11.17 2.90 0.51
N LEU A 17 -10.04 2.81 1.23
CA LEU A 17 -9.74 3.82 2.27
C LEU A 17 -9.63 5.23 1.68
N VAL A 18 -9.27 5.37 0.41
CA VAL A 18 -9.12 6.68 -0.25
C VAL A 18 -10.42 7.16 -0.94
N LEU A 19 -11.49 6.34 -0.96
CA LEU A 19 -12.73 6.65 -1.69
C LEU A 19 -13.93 7.08 -0.81
N LEU A 20 -13.78 7.22 0.51
CA LEU A 20 -14.86 7.67 1.41
C LEU A 20 -14.81 9.16 1.79
N GLY A 21 -13.89 9.94 1.21
CA GLY A 21 -13.78 11.39 1.44
C GLY A 21 -14.72 12.22 0.58
N GLY A 22 -16.04 12.10 0.76
CA GLY A 22 -17.02 12.88 0.00
C GLY A 22 -18.36 13.06 0.72
N CYS A 23 -18.57 14.27 1.22
CA CYS A 23 -19.81 14.88 1.74
C CYS A 23 -20.20 14.62 3.21
N GLY A 24 -20.00 15.65 4.04
CA GLY A 24 -21.04 16.12 4.98
C GLY A 24 -20.73 16.09 6.47
N ALA A 25 -20.74 17.30 7.06
CA ALA A 25 -21.05 17.66 8.45
C ALA A 25 -19.98 17.52 9.55
N GLU A 26 -19.79 18.66 10.22
CA GLU A 26 -18.92 18.96 11.36
C GLU A 26 -19.12 18.01 12.56
N ARG A 27 -18.04 17.39 13.07
CA ARG A 27 -17.92 16.97 14.48
C ARG A 27 -16.47 17.01 14.98
N ASN A 28 -16.31 17.77 16.07
CA ASN A 28 -15.17 17.93 16.98
C ASN A 28 -14.04 16.88 16.89
N VAL A 29 -12.85 17.35 16.48
CA VAL A 29 -11.63 16.55 16.27
C VAL A 29 -10.83 16.42 17.57
N SER A 30 -10.86 15.22 18.14
CA SER A 30 -9.70 14.65 18.84
C SER A 30 -9.61 13.16 18.48
N ALA A 31 -9.46 12.90 17.18
CA ALA A 31 -9.20 11.58 16.62
C ALA A 31 -8.58 11.77 15.23
N THR A 32 -7.39 11.22 15.01
CA THR A 32 -6.81 11.03 13.68
C THR A 32 -7.86 10.33 12.80
N SER A 33 -8.39 11.00 11.77
CA SER A 33 -9.33 10.36 10.85
C SER A 33 -8.61 9.30 10.02
N ILE A 34 -9.37 8.39 9.40
CA ILE A 34 -8.83 7.42 8.43
C ILE A 34 -8.07 8.15 7.31
N ASP A 35 -8.57 9.30 6.86
CA ASP A 35 -7.93 10.14 5.85
C ASP A 35 -6.57 10.67 6.33
N ASP A 36 -6.46 11.10 7.60
CA ASP A 36 -5.18 11.58 8.14
C ASP A 36 -4.15 10.43 8.23
N LEU A 37 -4.57 9.23 8.64
CA LEU A 37 -3.69 8.06 8.63
C LEU A 37 -3.25 7.71 7.20
N SER A 38 -4.18 7.69 6.25
CA SER A 38 -3.87 7.42 4.84
C SER A 38 -2.86 8.43 4.30
N ARG A 39 -3.08 9.72 4.52
CA ARG A 39 -2.17 10.79 4.10
C ARG A 39 -0.78 10.65 4.73
N ARG A 40 -0.70 10.33 6.03
CA ARG A 40 0.58 10.11 6.73
C ARG A 40 1.34 8.92 6.16
N LEU A 41 0.66 7.78 5.96
CA LEU A 41 1.26 6.60 5.35
C LEU A 41 1.81 6.93 3.95
N SER A 42 1.02 7.58 3.11
CA SER A 42 1.40 7.93 1.74
C SER A 42 2.54 8.96 1.63
N THR A 43 2.80 9.74 2.69
CA THR A 43 3.84 10.77 2.70
C THR A 43 5.01 10.47 3.62
N PHE A 44 5.00 9.32 4.31
CA PHE A 44 5.98 8.97 5.33
C PHE A 44 7.43 9.01 4.82
N HIS A 45 7.69 8.45 3.63
CA HIS A 45 9.03 8.42 3.03
C HIS A 45 9.69 9.80 2.86
N ARG A 46 8.90 10.89 2.86
CA ARG A 46 9.40 12.26 2.70
C ARG A 46 10.05 12.77 3.98
N GLN A 47 9.58 12.34 5.15
CA GLN A 47 10.07 12.76 6.47
C GLN A 47 9.98 11.61 7.50
N PRO A 48 10.78 10.54 7.31
CA PRO A 48 10.71 9.34 8.16
C PRO A 48 11.37 9.62 9.51
N THR A 49 10.58 10.03 10.49
CA THR A 49 11.05 10.30 11.86
C THR A 49 10.47 9.30 12.85
N GLN A 50 11.16 9.11 13.99
CA GLN A 50 10.66 8.26 15.08
C GLN A 50 9.32 8.78 15.64
N ASP A 51 9.09 10.10 15.64
CA ASP A 51 7.83 10.69 16.10
C ASP A 51 6.68 10.40 15.13
N GLU A 52 6.88 10.60 13.83
CA GLU A 52 5.86 10.29 12.83
C GLU A 52 5.52 8.79 12.81
N PHE A 53 6.56 7.95 12.92
CA PHE A 53 6.39 6.50 13.04
C PHE A 53 5.52 6.14 14.25
N ARG A 54 5.79 6.72 15.42
CA ARG A 54 4.97 6.54 16.63
C ARG A 54 3.52 6.99 16.43
N VAL A 55 3.30 8.13 15.78
CA VAL A 55 1.93 8.63 15.49
C VAL A 55 1.17 7.64 14.61
N ILE A 56 1.81 7.09 13.57
CA ILE A 56 1.20 6.08 12.69
C ILE A 56 0.89 4.80 13.47
N LEU A 57 1.83 4.28 14.27
CA LEU A 57 1.60 3.09 15.11
C LEU A 57 0.44 3.30 16.09
N ASN A 58 0.41 4.44 16.79
CA ASN A 58 -0.67 4.79 17.69
C ASN A 58 -2.02 4.89 16.98
N SER A 59 -2.02 5.32 15.72
CA SER A 59 -3.23 5.38 14.90
C SER A 59 -3.73 3.97 14.60
N PHE A 60 -2.86 3.01 14.24
CA PHE A 60 -3.26 1.62 14.06
C PHE A 60 -3.88 0.98 15.31
N ASN A 61 -3.37 1.31 16.51
CA ASN A 61 -3.89 0.75 17.77
C ASN A 61 -5.36 1.13 18.01
N ARG A 62 -5.74 2.36 17.65
CA ARG A 62 -7.13 2.84 17.76
C ARG A 62 -8.09 2.07 16.84
N PHE A 63 -7.55 1.40 15.83
CA PHE A 63 -8.31 0.63 14.86
C PHE A 63 -8.38 -0.87 15.19
N ASP A 64 -7.56 -1.41 16.09
CA ASP A 64 -7.56 -2.85 16.44
C ASP A 64 -8.88 -3.31 17.10
N SER A 65 -9.61 -2.36 17.70
CA SER A 65 -10.97 -2.60 18.22
C SER A 65 -12.00 -2.86 17.11
N ASN A 66 -11.68 -2.58 15.85
CA ASN A 66 -12.56 -2.77 14.69
C ASN A 66 -12.19 -4.07 13.93
N PRO A 67 -13.11 -5.05 13.83
CA PRO A 67 -12.89 -6.30 13.07
C PRO A 67 -12.47 -6.08 11.61
N GLU A 68 -12.94 -5.03 10.95
CA GLU A 68 -12.59 -4.70 9.56
C GLU A 68 -11.11 -4.33 9.43
N MET A 69 -10.55 -3.70 10.47
CA MET A 69 -9.16 -3.26 10.50
C MET A 69 -8.18 -4.38 10.87
N ARG A 70 -8.66 -5.50 11.42
CA ARG A 70 -7.84 -6.72 11.55
C ARG A 70 -7.41 -7.26 10.18
N ALA A 71 -8.20 -7.02 9.13
CA ALA A 71 -7.80 -7.35 7.76
C ALA A 71 -6.60 -6.51 7.29
N ASN A 72 -6.36 -5.33 7.89
CA ASN A 72 -5.23 -4.46 7.60
C ASN A 72 -3.98 -4.77 8.46
N ALA A 73 -3.99 -5.83 9.27
CA ALA A 73 -2.84 -6.23 10.08
C ALA A 73 -1.58 -6.50 9.22
N SER A 74 -1.75 -6.99 7.99
CA SER A 74 -0.67 -7.18 7.01
C SER A 74 -0.08 -5.84 6.51
N LEU A 75 -0.91 -4.81 6.36
CA LEU A 75 -0.47 -3.46 6.00
C LEU A 75 0.32 -2.80 7.12
N MET A 76 -0.15 -2.91 8.37
CA MET A 76 0.62 -2.46 9.53
C MET A 76 1.95 -3.21 9.65
N ALA A 77 1.92 -4.54 9.48
CA ALA A 77 3.12 -5.37 9.51
C ALA A 77 4.15 -4.92 8.48
N SER A 78 3.71 -4.75 7.22
CA SER A 78 4.57 -4.30 6.13
C SER A 78 5.14 -2.91 6.41
N PHE A 79 4.33 -1.95 6.86
CA PHE A 79 4.80 -0.63 7.24
C PHE A 79 5.93 -0.70 8.27
N VAL A 80 5.72 -1.43 9.37
CA VAL A 80 6.70 -1.62 10.44
C VAL A 80 7.98 -2.26 9.90
N VAL A 81 7.84 -3.32 9.12
CA VAL A 81 8.97 -4.05 8.51
C VAL A 81 9.80 -3.15 7.59
N PHE A 82 9.17 -2.32 6.77
CA PHE A 82 9.87 -1.41 5.86
C PHE A 82 10.47 -0.21 6.59
N ALA A 83 9.73 0.39 7.53
CA ALA A 83 10.19 1.56 8.27
C ALA A 83 11.40 1.23 9.16
N THR A 84 11.32 0.13 9.90
CA THR A 84 12.41 -0.37 10.76
C THR A 84 13.60 -0.85 9.92
N GLY A 85 13.33 -1.57 8.81
CA GLY A 85 14.38 -2.09 7.93
C GLY A 85 15.15 -1.01 7.19
N LYS A 86 14.46 -0.01 6.64
CA LYS A 86 15.08 1.06 5.84
C LYS A 86 15.69 2.18 6.70
N TYR A 87 14.96 2.62 7.73
CA TYR A 87 15.33 3.82 8.48
C TYR A 87 15.88 3.51 9.87
N GLY A 88 15.92 2.25 10.30
CA GLY A 88 16.42 1.86 11.63
C GLY A 88 15.53 2.36 12.78
N LEU A 89 14.26 2.67 12.52
CA LEU A 89 13.33 3.15 13.55
C LEU A 89 13.06 2.05 14.56
N SER A 90 12.92 2.43 15.83
CA SER A 90 12.70 1.48 16.92
C SER A 90 11.20 1.25 17.15
N ILE A 91 10.84 0.01 17.44
CA ILE A 91 9.51 -0.36 17.93
C ILE A 91 9.42 -0.39 19.45
N ASP A 92 10.51 -0.09 20.18
CA ASP A 92 10.57 -0.22 21.64
C ASP A 92 9.61 0.76 22.34
N ASP A 93 9.33 1.90 21.72
CA ASP A 93 8.36 2.91 22.20
C ASP A 93 6.94 2.67 21.67
N ALA A 94 6.69 1.55 20.97
CA ALA A 94 5.38 1.27 20.43
C ALA A 94 4.42 0.75 21.52
N PRO A 95 3.10 0.99 21.40
CA PRO A 95 2.13 0.49 22.37
C PRO A 95 2.20 -1.02 22.55
N ASP A 96 2.26 -1.48 23.80
CA ASP A 96 2.28 -2.91 24.17
C ASP A 96 1.06 -3.69 23.63
N SER A 97 -0.05 -3.00 23.38
CA SER A 97 -1.27 -3.59 22.85
C SER A 97 -1.16 -3.98 21.38
N LEU A 98 -0.20 -3.40 20.63
CA LEU A 98 0.03 -3.82 19.27
C LEU A 98 0.90 -5.09 19.29
N PRO A 99 0.51 -6.17 18.61
CA PRO A 99 1.34 -7.37 18.49
C PRO A 99 2.50 -7.12 17.50
N LEU A 100 3.34 -6.11 17.74
CA LEU A 100 4.47 -5.70 16.89
C LEU A 100 5.71 -6.55 17.10
N SER A 101 5.79 -7.22 18.25
CA SER A 101 6.86 -8.18 18.56
C SER A 101 6.97 -9.30 17.51
N ARG A 102 5.90 -9.57 16.75
CA ARG A 102 5.86 -10.54 15.64
C ARG A 102 6.30 -9.98 14.28
N PHE A 103 6.72 -8.72 14.21
CA PHE A 103 7.11 -8.01 12.98
C PHE A 103 8.52 -7.43 13.08
N ARG A 104 9.42 -8.15 13.75
CA ARG A 104 10.81 -7.71 13.99
C ARG A 104 11.65 -7.83 12.71
N THR A 105 12.88 -7.30 12.72
CA THR A 105 13.81 -7.30 11.56
C THR A 105 14.02 -8.68 10.92
N ALA A 106 13.96 -9.77 11.69
CA ALA A 106 14.02 -11.15 11.17
C ALA A 106 12.84 -11.51 10.23
N ASP A 107 11.75 -10.75 10.31
CA ASP A 107 10.60 -10.85 9.43
C ASP A 107 10.78 -10.03 8.16
N HIS A 108 11.66 -9.01 8.13
CA HIS A 108 11.96 -8.24 6.92
C HIS A 108 12.46 -9.11 5.77
N MET A 109 13.46 -9.96 6.03
CA MET A 109 13.99 -10.87 4.99
C MET A 109 12.95 -11.89 4.50
N LYS A 110 12.04 -12.35 5.38
CA LYS A 110 10.96 -13.26 4.98
C LYS A 110 9.91 -12.53 4.17
N PHE A 111 9.66 -11.27 4.50
CA PHE A 111 8.66 -10.44 3.85
C PHE A 111 9.11 -10.03 2.45
N THR A 112 10.38 -9.64 2.30
CA THR A 112 10.99 -9.40 0.98
C THR A 112 11.02 -10.68 0.15
N ALA A 113 11.44 -11.81 0.73
CA ALA A 113 11.42 -13.10 0.04
C ALA A 113 10.00 -13.52 -0.42
N TRP A 114 8.97 -13.29 0.40
CA TRP A 114 7.58 -13.53 0.01
C TRP A 114 7.13 -12.63 -1.14
N LEU A 115 7.54 -11.35 -1.15
CA LEU A 115 7.28 -10.48 -2.30
C LEU A 115 7.97 -11.04 -3.56
N ASP A 116 9.19 -11.54 -3.43
CA ASP A 116 10.08 -11.94 -4.53
C ASP A 116 9.81 -13.35 -5.09
N ASP A 117 8.86 -14.11 -4.53
CA ASP A 117 8.58 -15.49 -4.96
C ASP A 117 7.98 -15.65 -6.38
N GLY A 118 7.79 -14.53 -7.10
CA GLY A 118 7.28 -14.49 -8.47
C GLY A 118 5.77 -14.67 -8.63
N SER A 119 5.03 -14.96 -7.55
CA SER A 119 3.57 -15.03 -7.59
C SER A 119 2.92 -13.65 -7.52
N ALA A 120 1.86 -13.45 -8.32
CA ALA A 120 1.02 -12.26 -8.28
C ALA A 120 -0.20 -12.51 -7.37
N SER A 121 -0.54 -11.55 -6.51
CA SER A 121 -1.78 -11.57 -5.74
C SER A 121 -2.20 -10.13 -5.37
N PRO A 122 -3.50 -9.85 -5.17
CA PRO A 122 -3.95 -8.54 -4.71
C PRO A 122 -3.28 -8.09 -3.41
N ALA A 123 -3.12 -9.00 -2.45
CA ALA A 123 -2.47 -8.70 -1.17
C ALA A 123 -1.00 -8.27 -1.34
N LYS A 124 -0.29 -8.79 -2.36
CA LYS A 124 1.06 -8.32 -2.67
C LYS A 124 1.05 -6.91 -3.24
N ASN A 125 0.05 -6.52 -4.02
CA ASN A 125 -0.06 -5.15 -4.52
C ASN A 125 -0.18 -4.16 -3.36
N ASP A 126 -1.03 -4.46 -2.38
CA ASP A 126 -1.18 -3.63 -1.16
C ASP A 126 0.14 -3.48 -0.41
N VAL A 127 0.90 -4.58 -0.29
CA VAL A 127 2.23 -4.54 0.33
C VAL A 127 3.24 -3.77 -0.50
N LEU A 128 3.23 -3.89 -1.84
CA LEU A 128 4.12 -3.12 -2.72
C LEU A 128 3.83 -1.62 -2.62
N TRP A 129 2.54 -1.23 -2.53
CA TRP A 129 2.16 0.15 -2.25
C TRP A 129 2.68 0.62 -0.89
N MET A 130 2.50 -0.18 0.16
CA MET A 130 3.02 0.16 1.48
C MET A 130 4.55 0.28 1.47
N ALA A 131 5.24 -0.62 0.77
CA ALA A 131 6.69 -0.58 0.60
C ALA A 131 7.11 0.73 -0.07
N PHE A 132 6.47 1.09 -1.20
CA PHE A 132 6.73 2.34 -1.90
C PHE A 132 6.45 3.57 -1.02
N PHE A 133 5.26 3.69 -0.43
CA PHE A 133 4.91 4.88 0.35
C PHE A 133 5.71 5.03 1.64
N CYS A 134 6.12 3.91 2.22
CA CYS A 134 7.03 3.89 3.37
C CYS A 134 8.45 4.29 2.98
N THR A 135 8.98 3.76 1.86
CA THR A 135 10.41 3.86 1.54
C THR A 135 10.78 4.89 0.47
N GLY A 136 9.85 5.26 -0.39
CA GLY A 136 10.06 6.05 -1.60
C GLY A 136 10.78 5.31 -2.73
N GLU A 137 10.96 3.98 -2.64
CA GLU A 137 11.77 3.23 -3.62
C GLU A 137 10.95 2.82 -4.83
N GLU A 138 11.34 3.35 -5.99
CA GLU A 138 10.60 3.20 -7.24
C GLU A 138 10.56 1.77 -7.78
N HIS A 139 11.51 0.90 -7.40
CA HIS A 139 11.49 -0.50 -7.82
C HIS A 139 10.22 -1.24 -7.35
N TYR A 140 9.54 -0.79 -6.29
CA TYR A 140 8.23 -1.32 -5.91
C TYR A 140 7.13 -0.92 -6.90
N LEU A 141 7.23 0.27 -7.50
CA LEU A 141 6.34 0.71 -8.59
C LEU A 141 6.61 -0.07 -9.88
N ASP A 142 7.87 -0.35 -10.20
CA ASP A 142 8.23 -1.21 -11.34
C ASP A 142 7.59 -2.61 -11.22
N ARG A 143 7.59 -3.17 -10.01
CA ARG A 143 6.95 -4.46 -9.73
C ARG A 143 5.42 -4.40 -9.85
N LEU A 144 4.79 -3.33 -9.37
CA LEU A 144 3.35 -3.11 -9.56
C LEU A 144 3.00 -3.02 -11.04
N MET A 145 3.81 -2.31 -11.83
CA MET A 145 3.66 -2.25 -13.29
C MET A 145 3.84 -3.62 -13.93
N ALA A 146 4.80 -4.42 -13.50
CA ALA A 146 4.95 -5.79 -13.99
C ALA A 146 3.72 -6.66 -13.67
N VAL A 147 3.14 -6.53 -12.47
CA VAL A 147 1.90 -7.25 -12.08
C VAL A 147 0.70 -6.81 -12.92
N ALA A 148 0.57 -5.52 -13.22
CA ALA A 148 -0.51 -4.97 -14.06
C ALA A 148 -0.59 -5.59 -15.46
N PHE A 149 0.47 -6.27 -15.93
CA PHE A 149 0.50 -6.94 -17.22
C PHE A 149 0.78 -8.44 -17.12
N VAL A 150 0.62 -9.06 -15.95
CA VAL A 150 0.73 -10.52 -15.85
C VAL A 150 -0.38 -11.13 -16.70
N ASP A 151 0.03 -11.73 -17.81
CA ASP A 151 -0.85 -12.36 -18.78
C ASP A 151 -1.44 -13.65 -18.19
N ALA A 152 -2.75 -13.66 -17.99
CA ALA A 152 -3.53 -14.80 -17.56
C ALA A 152 -3.35 -16.04 -18.45
N SER A 153 -3.01 -15.81 -19.73
CA SER A 153 -2.79 -16.86 -20.73
C SER A 153 -1.62 -17.79 -20.40
N ARG A 154 -0.67 -17.34 -19.56
CA ARG A 154 0.48 -18.15 -19.12
C ARG A 154 0.19 -19.05 -17.93
N THR A 155 -1.01 -18.98 -17.39
CA THR A 155 -1.39 -19.75 -16.20
C THR A 155 -2.64 -20.58 -16.46
N GLU A 156 -2.44 -21.69 -17.17
CA GLU A 156 -3.42 -22.77 -17.25
C GLU A 156 -3.92 -23.11 -15.82
N GLY A 157 -5.21 -22.87 -15.57
CA GLY A 157 -5.88 -23.23 -14.32
C GLY A 157 -5.76 -22.26 -13.13
N LYS A 158 -5.12 -21.08 -13.25
CA LYS A 158 -5.03 -20.07 -12.14
C LYS A 158 -5.70 -18.72 -12.43
N SER A 159 -6.56 -18.66 -13.45
CA SER A 159 -7.15 -17.46 -14.04
C SER A 159 -7.60 -16.39 -13.02
N THR A 160 -8.53 -16.68 -12.10
CA THR A 160 -9.22 -15.60 -11.37
C THR A 160 -8.35 -14.76 -10.42
N VAL A 161 -7.39 -15.37 -9.70
CA VAL A 161 -6.57 -14.63 -8.72
C VAL A 161 -5.55 -13.73 -9.41
N ILE A 162 -4.99 -14.21 -10.52
CA ILE A 162 -4.02 -13.47 -11.32
C ILE A 162 -4.71 -12.34 -12.07
N ASP A 163 -5.90 -12.60 -12.63
CA ASP A 163 -6.75 -11.58 -13.26
C ASP A 163 -7.09 -10.46 -12.25
N LEU A 164 -7.46 -10.83 -11.03
CA LEU A 164 -7.70 -9.89 -9.93
C LEU A 164 -6.45 -9.10 -9.56
N ALA A 165 -5.28 -9.77 -9.48
CA ALA A 165 -4.02 -9.11 -9.15
C ALA A 165 -3.64 -8.07 -10.22
N GLY A 166 -3.73 -8.43 -11.50
CA GLY A 166 -3.46 -7.53 -12.62
C GLY A 166 -4.44 -6.36 -12.66
N SER A 167 -5.74 -6.64 -12.58
CA SER A 167 -6.78 -5.60 -12.58
C SER A 167 -6.65 -4.65 -11.39
N SER A 168 -6.36 -5.18 -10.20
CA SER A 168 -6.11 -4.39 -8.99
C SER A 168 -4.87 -3.51 -9.14
N ALA A 169 -3.78 -4.05 -9.71
CA ALA A 169 -2.56 -3.28 -9.97
C ALA A 169 -2.82 -2.14 -10.95
N GLN A 170 -3.51 -2.40 -12.07
CA GLN A 170 -3.83 -1.36 -13.06
C GLN A 170 -4.69 -0.25 -12.43
N TRP A 171 -5.79 -0.62 -11.78
CA TRP A 171 -6.69 0.35 -11.19
C TRP A 171 -6.01 1.18 -10.09
N SER A 172 -5.30 0.53 -9.17
CA SER A 172 -4.63 1.21 -8.05
C SER A 172 -3.49 2.10 -8.53
N TYR A 173 -2.72 1.68 -9.54
CA TYR A 173 -1.64 2.49 -10.11
C TYR A 173 -2.18 3.74 -10.78
N LYS A 174 -3.23 3.61 -11.59
CA LYS A 174 -3.90 4.75 -12.24
C LYS A 174 -4.46 5.74 -11.21
N SER A 175 -5.12 5.24 -10.15
CA SER A 175 -5.64 6.10 -9.08
C SER A 175 -4.51 6.82 -8.32
N ASN A 176 -3.44 6.11 -7.96
CA ASN A 176 -2.32 6.70 -7.23
C ASN A 176 -1.53 7.70 -8.09
N ALA A 177 -1.44 7.50 -9.41
CA ALA A 177 -0.83 8.48 -10.32
C ALA A 177 -1.61 9.81 -10.35
N ALA A 178 -2.94 9.78 -10.16
CA ALA A 178 -3.74 11.00 -10.06
C ALA A 178 -3.57 11.72 -8.71
N GLN A 179 -3.28 10.98 -7.65
CA GLN A 179 -3.19 11.49 -6.27
C GLN A 179 -1.78 11.94 -5.90
N TRP A 180 -0.75 11.17 -6.27
CA TRP A 180 0.60 11.31 -5.71
C TRP A 180 1.62 11.72 -6.78
N PRO A 181 2.29 12.88 -6.65
CA PRO A 181 3.23 13.39 -7.66
C PRO A 181 4.38 12.43 -8.00
N GLU A 182 4.89 11.70 -7.04
CA GLU A 182 5.94 10.70 -7.23
C GLU A 182 5.51 9.54 -8.15
N VAL A 183 4.26 9.08 -8.01
CA VAL A 183 3.70 8.03 -8.88
C VAL A 183 3.43 8.58 -10.28
N LEU A 184 2.96 9.84 -10.39
CA LEU A 184 2.81 10.50 -11.68
C LEU A 184 4.14 10.62 -12.42
N ARG A 185 5.19 11.10 -11.75
CA ARG A 185 6.54 11.20 -12.36
C ARG A 185 7.04 9.83 -12.83
N HIS A 186 6.80 8.78 -12.05
CA HIS A 186 7.13 7.42 -12.47
C HIS A 186 6.39 7.03 -13.76
N ALA A 187 5.08 7.28 -13.81
CA ALA A 187 4.26 7.03 -15.00
C ALA A 187 4.73 7.84 -16.21
N GLU A 188 5.09 9.11 -16.04
CA GLU A 188 5.59 9.97 -17.13
C GLU A 188 6.89 9.42 -17.73
N ARG A 189 7.82 8.93 -16.90
CA ARG A 189 9.06 8.31 -17.40
C ARG A 189 8.79 7.04 -18.20
N LEU A 190 7.91 6.17 -17.70
CA LEU A 190 7.55 4.94 -18.41
C LEU A 190 6.81 5.25 -19.73
N ALA A 191 5.93 6.25 -19.73
CA ALA A 191 5.23 6.71 -20.92
C ALA A 191 6.21 7.26 -21.97
N ALA A 192 7.21 8.04 -21.55
CA ALA A 192 8.29 8.51 -22.43
C ALA A 192 9.12 7.36 -23.01
N GLY A 193 9.22 6.24 -22.27
CA GLY A 193 9.82 4.98 -22.73
C GLY A 193 8.91 4.11 -23.61
N GLY A 194 7.70 4.58 -23.97
CA GLY A 194 6.77 3.87 -24.84
C GLY A 194 5.77 2.95 -24.14
N ASN A 195 5.67 2.97 -22.81
CA ASN A 195 4.67 2.20 -22.09
C ASN A 195 3.27 2.84 -22.23
N THR A 196 2.35 2.15 -22.93
CA THR A 196 1.02 2.67 -23.26
C THR A 196 0.12 2.84 -22.04
N PHE A 197 0.08 1.87 -21.13
CA PHE A 197 -0.70 1.99 -19.89
C PHE A 197 -0.20 3.13 -19.00
N ALA A 198 1.11 3.35 -18.94
CA ALA A 198 1.66 4.49 -18.22
C ALA A 198 1.18 5.81 -18.85
N ALA A 199 1.11 5.89 -20.18
CA ALA A 199 0.54 7.06 -20.85
C ALA A 199 -0.95 7.27 -20.51
N GLU A 200 -1.74 6.20 -20.39
CA GLU A 200 -3.13 6.27 -19.92
C GLU A 200 -3.23 6.77 -18.46
N CYS A 201 -2.32 6.33 -17.59
CA CYS A 201 -2.25 6.82 -16.21
C CYS A 201 -1.94 8.32 -16.16
N VAL A 202 -1.01 8.79 -17.00
CA VAL A 202 -0.66 10.22 -17.12
C VAL A 202 -1.85 11.03 -17.64
N ALA A 203 -2.54 10.55 -18.68
CA ALA A 203 -3.73 11.21 -19.22
C ALA A 203 -4.82 11.34 -18.14
N TYR A 204 -5.09 10.24 -17.44
CA TYR A 204 -6.07 10.22 -16.35
C TYR A 204 -5.74 11.20 -15.22
N ALA A 205 -4.47 11.25 -14.79
CA ALA A 205 -4.02 12.17 -13.75
C ALA A 205 -4.12 13.66 -14.16
N ARG A 206 -4.10 13.96 -15.46
CA ARG A 206 -4.30 15.31 -16.00
C ARG A 206 -5.77 15.69 -16.07
N GLU A 207 -6.64 14.72 -16.35
CA GLU A 207 -8.10 14.91 -16.38
C GLU A 207 -8.70 15.05 -14.99
N HIS A 208 -8.03 14.54 -13.95
CA HIS A 208 -8.55 14.48 -12.57
C HIS A 208 -7.63 15.22 -11.57
N PRO A 209 -7.32 16.52 -11.76
CA PRO A 209 -6.44 17.26 -10.86
C PRO A 209 -7.01 17.41 -9.44
N GLU A 210 -8.32 17.30 -9.27
CA GLU A 210 -9.02 17.36 -7.98
C GLU A 210 -8.71 16.19 -7.04
N LYS A 211 -8.10 15.12 -7.56
CA LYS A 211 -7.69 13.96 -6.76
C LYS A 211 -6.39 14.18 -6.00
N ARG A 212 -5.68 15.28 -6.25
CA ARG A 212 -4.44 15.60 -5.52
C ARG A 212 -4.77 16.10 -4.12
N PRO A 213 -4.13 15.56 -3.07
CA PRO A 213 -4.31 16.01 -1.69
C PRO A 213 -3.67 17.36 -1.41
#